data_AF-A0A2E5WSE1-F1
#
_entry.id   AF-A0A2E5WSE1-F1
#
_cell.length_a   1.000
_cell.length_b   1.000
_cell.length_c   1.000
_cell.angle_alpha   90.00
_cell.angle_beta   90.00
_cell.angle_gamma   90.00
#
_symmetry.space_group_name_H-M   'P 1'
#
loop_
_entity.id
_entity.type
_entity.pdbx_description
1 polymer ?
#
loop_
_entity_poly.entity_id
_entity_poly.type
_entity_poly.pdbx_seq_one_letter_code
_entity_poly.pdbx_strand_id
1 'polypeptide(L)'
;MPVLERLGCNASACHGKAEGQNGFKLSVFGHDPEGDFLALTKESRGRRVSPAAPADSLLLRKITGEVGHGGGVRTTKGSRAYKVLHDWIAGGMPFESTAGPTLLKVRLEPGRSVVRFRQRLPLKVIAEYADGSKRDVTWLSVFHSNDAGMAQVTESGVVTIGDVVGQTSVMARFHGKVTVFQAVIPRPGAAV
;
A
#
# COMPACT_ATOMS: atom_id res chain seq x y z
N MET A 1 9.39 -1.96 -0.89
CA MET A 1 9.07 -0.52 -1.09
C MET A 1 7.56 -0.28 -1.06
N PRO A 2 6.97 0.14 0.09
CA PRO A 2 5.51 0.20 0.27
C PRO A 2 4.76 1.16 -0.67
N VAL A 3 5.41 2.20 -1.17
CA VAL A 3 4.73 3.16 -2.06
C VAL A 3 4.30 2.53 -3.39
N LEU A 4 5.06 1.58 -3.94
CA LEU A 4 4.66 0.85 -5.16
C LEU A 4 3.43 -0.04 -4.92
N GLU A 5 3.33 -0.59 -3.71
CA GLU A 5 2.18 -1.35 -3.26
C GLU A 5 0.93 -0.46 -3.14
N ARG A 6 1.08 0.70 -2.50
CA ARG A 6 0.02 1.70 -2.38
C ARG A 6 -0.49 2.20 -3.73
N LEU A 7 0.41 2.29 -4.71
CA LEU A 7 0.10 2.64 -6.09
C LEU A 7 -0.42 1.46 -6.90
N GLY A 8 -0.49 0.24 -6.34
CA GLY A 8 -0.98 -0.96 -7.02
C GLY A 8 -0.05 -1.51 -8.12
N CYS A 9 1.19 -1.05 -8.21
CA CYS A 9 2.15 -1.50 -9.23
C CYS A 9 2.50 -2.98 -9.09
N ASN A 10 2.54 -3.50 -7.86
CA ASN A 10 2.86 -4.89 -7.54
C ASN A 10 1.61 -5.77 -7.31
N ALA A 11 0.43 -5.31 -7.75
CA ALA A 11 -0.78 -6.13 -7.72
C ALA A 11 -0.74 -7.21 -8.80
N SER A 12 -1.49 -8.30 -8.60
CA SER A 12 -1.61 -9.42 -9.54
C SER A 12 -2.19 -9.03 -10.91
N ALA A 13 -2.91 -7.91 -11.00
CA ALA A 13 -3.37 -7.35 -12.27
C ALA A 13 -2.29 -6.53 -13.02
N CYS A 14 -1.15 -6.25 -12.38
CA CYS A 14 -0.09 -5.38 -12.89
C CYS A 14 1.26 -6.12 -12.97
N HIS A 15 2.36 -5.52 -12.49
CA HIS A 15 3.70 -6.12 -12.49
C HIS A 15 3.86 -7.23 -11.44
N GLY A 16 2.92 -7.36 -10.51
CA GLY A 16 2.86 -8.44 -9.52
C GLY A 16 2.31 -9.76 -10.04
N LYS A 17 1.96 -9.84 -11.33
CA LYS A 17 1.51 -11.10 -11.97
C LYS A 17 2.68 -12.07 -12.17
N ALA A 18 2.40 -13.37 -12.23
CA ALA A 18 3.43 -14.41 -12.26
C ALA A 18 4.48 -14.22 -13.37
N GLU A 19 4.06 -13.76 -14.55
CA GLU A 19 4.92 -13.51 -15.70
C GLU A 19 5.50 -12.08 -15.75
N GLY A 20 5.06 -11.18 -14.86
CA GLY A 20 5.30 -9.74 -14.97
C GLY A 20 4.69 -9.13 -16.25
N GLN A 21 4.93 -7.85 -16.52
CA GLN A 21 4.42 -7.17 -17.72
C GLN A 21 5.56 -6.56 -18.54
N ASN A 22 5.63 -6.90 -19.83
CA ASN A 22 6.58 -6.35 -20.79
C ASN A 22 8.05 -6.45 -20.30
N GLY A 23 8.42 -7.61 -19.75
CA GLY A 23 9.77 -7.85 -19.21
C GLY A 23 10.08 -7.06 -17.92
N PHE A 24 9.05 -6.64 -17.18
CA PHE A 24 9.18 -6.06 -15.83
C PHE A 24 8.27 -6.79 -14.85
N LYS A 25 8.86 -7.40 -13.82
CA LYS A 25 8.17 -8.12 -12.77
C LYS A 25 8.50 -7.52 -11.40
N LEU A 26 7.46 -7.38 -10.59
CA LEU A 26 7.58 -7.14 -9.16
C LEU A 26 7.02 -8.37 -8.44
N SER A 27 7.55 -8.65 -7.26
CA SER A 27 6.99 -9.62 -6.33
C SER A 27 5.56 -9.24 -6.00
N VAL A 28 4.66 -10.23 -6.03
CA VAL A 28 3.25 -10.00 -5.68
C VAL A 28 3.20 -9.43 -4.26
N PHE A 29 2.54 -8.29 -4.11
CA PHE A 29 2.34 -7.66 -2.80
C PHE A 29 3.62 -7.29 -2.03
N GLY A 30 4.78 -7.24 -2.70
CA GLY A 30 6.05 -6.84 -2.08
C GLY A 30 6.67 -7.92 -1.18
N HIS A 31 6.42 -9.20 -1.47
CA HIS A 31 6.91 -10.34 -0.68
C HIS A 31 8.43 -10.58 -0.82
N ASP A 32 9.04 -10.12 -1.91
CA ASP A 32 10.50 -10.20 -2.14
C ASP A 32 11.08 -8.79 -2.37
N PRO A 33 11.43 -8.06 -1.30
CA PRO A 33 11.96 -6.70 -1.41
C PRO A 33 13.28 -6.59 -2.15
N GLU A 34 14.14 -7.61 -2.05
CA GLU A 34 15.45 -7.62 -2.71
C GLU A 34 15.30 -7.84 -4.21
N GLY A 35 14.50 -8.82 -4.62
CA GLY A 35 14.13 -9.03 -6.01
C GLY A 35 13.46 -7.80 -6.63
N ASP A 36 12.53 -7.17 -5.91
CA ASP A 36 11.89 -5.92 -6.34
C ASP A 36 12.90 -4.79 -6.57
N PHE A 37 13.86 -4.65 -5.65
CA PHE A 37 14.91 -3.65 -5.76
C PHE A 37 15.80 -3.89 -6.99
N LEU A 38 16.22 -5.13 -7.22
CA LEU A 38 17.03 -5.49 -8.39
C LEU A 38 16.26 -5.29 -9.70
N ALA A 39 14.97 -5.62 -9.73
CA ALA A 39 14.10 -5.41 -10.88
C ALA A 39 13.95 -3.92 -11.24
N LEU A 40 13.88 -3.06 -10.23
CA LEU A 40 13.81 -1.60 -10.40
C LEU A 40 15.15 -1.00 -10.82
N THR A 41 16.26 -1.45 -10.25
CA THR A 41 17.55 -0.73 -10.33
C THR A 41 18.57 -1.35 -11.28
N LYS A 42 18.54 -2.67 -11.50
CA LYS A 42 19.58 -3.41 -12.24
C LYS A 42 19.07 -4.04 -13.53
N GLU A 43 17.87 -4.60 -13.52
CA GLU A 43 17.31 -5.26 -14.71
C GLU A 43 17.18 -4.32 -15.91
N SER A 44 17.17 -4.90 -17.11
CA SER A 44 17.09 -4.15 -18.38
C SER A 44 18.15 -3.04 -18.47
N ARG A 45 19.37 -3.31 -17.96
CA ARG A 45 20.52 -2.39 -17.91
C ARG A 45 20.24 -1.11 -17.12
N GLY A 46 19.42 -1.19 -16.07
CA GLY A 46 19.12 -0.07 -15.17
C GLY A 46 18.21 1.02 -15.76
N ARG A 47 17.60 0.80 -16.94
CA ARG A 47 16.85 1.82 -17.69
C ARG A 47 15.62 2.42 -16.99
N ARG A 48 15.20 1.88 -15.84
CA ARG A 48 13.95 2.26 -15.15
C ARG A 48 14.12 3.48 -14.25
N VAL A 49 15.33 3.71 -13.78
CA VAL A 49 15.68 4.71 -12.77
C VAL A 49 16.94 5.46 -13.22
N SER A 50 16.93 6.77 -13.11
CA SER A 50 18.04 7.64 -13.49
C SER A 50 18.36 8.57 -12.31
N PRO A 51 19.32 8.23 -11.43
CA PRO A 51 19.69 9.09 -10.31
C PRO A 51 20.22 10.46 -10.74
N ALA A 52 20.88 10.53 -11.91
CA ALA A 52 21.37 11.79 -12.48
C ALA A 52 20.24 12.71 -12.98
N ALA A 53 19.08 12.14 -13.31
CA ALA A 53 17.89 12.88 -13.72
C ALA A 53 16.63 12.19 -13.15
N PRO A 54 16.36 12.31 -11.84
CA PRO A 54 15.33 11.53 -11.17
C PRO A 54 13.95 11.68 -11.80
N ALA A 55 13.55 12.91 -12.13
CA ALA A 55 12.29 13.22 -12.79
C ALA A 55 12.14 12.55 -14.17
N ASP A 56 13.23 12.28 -14.87
CA ASP A 56 13.24 11.63 -16.19
C ASP A 56 13.26 10.10 -16.13
N SER A 57 13.34 9.54 -14.93
CA SER A 57 13.26 8.10 -14.71
C SER A 57 12.02 7.51 -15.36
N LEU A 58 12.21 6.45 -16.16
CA LEU A 58 11.10 5.78 -16.85
C LEU A 58 10.02 5.32 -15.87
N LEU A 59 10.40 4.88 -14.67
CA LEU A 59 9.46 4.55 -13.59
C LEU A 59 8.51 5.72 -13.30
N LEU A 60 9.06 6.91 -13.03
CA LEU A 60 8.27 8.10 -12.71
C LEU A 60 7.39 8.52 -13.89
N ARG A 61 7.97 8.59 -15.10
CA ARG A 61 7.24 9.00 -16.31
C ARG A 61 6.08 8.06 -16.67
N LYS A 62 6.21 6.76 -16.37
CA LYS A 62 5.13 5.78 -16.59
C LYS A 62 4.00 5.94 -15.57
N ILE A 63 4.34 6.09 -14.28
CA ILE A 63 3.31 6.22 -13.23
C ILE A 63 2.59 7.58 -13.26
N THR A 64 3.21 8.62 -13.83
CA THR A 64 2.61 9.95 -14.05
C THR A 64 1.87 10.10 -15.38
N GLY A 65 2.00 9.12 -16.29
CA GLY A 65 1.37 9.16 -17.61
C GLY A 65 2.09 9.99 -18.66
N GLU A 66 3.29 10.51 -18.38
CA GLU A 66 4.11 11.23 -19.36
C GLU A 66 4.61 10.34 -20.50
N VAL A 67 4.65 9.03 -20.25
CA VAL A 67 4.86 8.00 -21.26
C VAL A 67 3.73 6.98 -21.14
N GLY A 68 3.18 6.55 -22.26
CA GLY A 68 2.08 5.58 -22.30
C GLY A 68 2.33 4.36 -21.42
N HIS A 69 1.41 4.07 -20.50
CA HIS A 69 1.51 3.00 -19.53
C HIS A 69 0.20 2.22 -19.48
N GLY A 70 0.23 0.92 -19.80
CA GLY A 70 -0.97 0.08 -19.85
C GLY A 70 -1.71 -0.04 -18.51
N GLY A 71 -1.02 0.15 -17.38
CA GLY A 71 -1.62 0.21 -16.05
C GLY A 71 -2.27 1.55 -15.68
N GLY A 72 -2.30 2.50 -16.62
CA GLY A 72 -2.83 3.85 -16.44
C GLY A 72 -1.93 4.75 -15.59
N VAL A 73 -2.42 5.98 -15.36
CA VAL A 73 -1.80 6.93 -14.42
C VAL A 73 -1.99 6.39 -13.00
N ARG A 74 -0.90 6.19 -12.26
CA ARG A 74 -0.93 5.70 -10.87
C ARG A 74 -0.79 6.84 -9.87
N THR A 75 -0.13 7.93 -10.26
CA THR A 75 0.06 9.11 -9.41
C THR A 75 0.28 10.36 -10.26
N THR A 76 0.33 11.53 -9.65
CA THR A 76 0.63 12.80 -10.33
C THR A 76 1.95 13.39 -9.84
N LYS A 77 2.61 14.20 -10.68
CA LYS A 77 3.79 14.97 -10.27
C LYS A 77 3.46 15.83 -9.05
N GLY A 78 4.41 15.94 -8.13
CA GLY A 78 4.25 16.71 -6.90
C GLY A 78 3.38 16.06 -5.82
N SER A 79 2.71 14.95 -6.10
CA SER A 79 1.99 14.17 -5.08
C SER A 79 2.95 13.63 -4.00
N ARG A 80 2.42 13.15 -2.86
CA ARG A 80 3.24 12.52 -1.81
C ARG A 80 3.96 11.28 -2.32
N ALA A 81 3.24 10.40 -3.03
CA ALA A 81 3.80 9.15 -3.55
C ALA A 81 4.89 9.40 -4.61
N TYR A 82 4.66 10.38 -5.51
CA TYR A 82 5.67 10.80 -6.48
C TYR A 82 6.95 11.27 -5.80
N LYS A 83 6.83 12.17 -4.80
CA LYS A 83 8.01 12.70 -4.09
C LYS A 83 8.81 11.59 -3.40
N VAL A 84 8.15 10.62 -2.77
CA VAL A 84 8.87 9.49 -2.14
C VAL A 84 9.70 8.70 -3.17
N LEU A 85 9.13 8.40 -4.33
CA LEU A 85 9.87 7.68 -5.37
C LEU A 85 10.96 8.55 -6.00
N HIS A 86 10.67 9.83 -6.25
CA HIS A 86 11.60 10.79 -6.79
C HIS A 86 12.82 10.96 -5.88
N ASP A 87 12.60 11.19 -4.59
CA ASP A 87 13.64 11.46 -3.61
C ASP A 87 14.47 10.20 -3.33
N TRP A 88 13.84 9.02 -3.35
CA TRP A 88 14.55 7.74 -3.31
C TRP A 88 15.50 7.57 -4.52
N ILE A 89 15.06 7.93 -5.73
CA ILE A 89 15.92 7.90 -6.92
C ILE A 89 17.04 8.94 -6.82
N ALA A 90 16.71 10.17 -6.42
CA ALA A 90 17.67 11.27 -6.24
C ALA A 90 18.74 10.95 -5.19
N GLY A 91 18.36 10.23 -4.13
CA GLY A 91 19.28 9.75 -3.10
C GLY A 91 20.16 8.57 -3.52
N GLY A 92 20.16 8.18 -4.79
CA GLY A 92 20.98 7.07 -5.30
C GLY A 92 20.37 5.68 -5.06
N MET A 93 19.07 5.62 -4.77
CA MET A 93 18.31 4.37 -4.59
C MET A 93 18.92 3.47 -3.50
N PRO A 94 19.06 3.94 -2.25
CA PRO A 94 19.54 3.10 -1.18
C PRO A 94 18.61 1.89 -1.00
N PHE A 95 19.22 0.72 -0.78
CA PHE A 95 18.49 -0.48 -0.35
C PHE A 95 18.57 -0.56 1.17
N GLU A 96 17.44 -0.35 1.85
CA GLU A 96 17.36 -0.38 3.31
C GLU A 96 17.26 -1.81 3.86
N SER A 97 18.19 -2.72 3.50
CA SER A 97 18.35 -3.96 4.28
C SER A 97 19.20 -3.76 5.54
N THR A 98 19.93 -2.64 5.64
CA THR A 98 20.95 -2.43 6.69
C THR A 98 20.81 -1.16 7.52
N ALA A 99 19.91 -0.23 7.19
CA ALA A 99 19.85 1.09 7.85
C ALA A 99 18.61 1.34 8.73
N GLY A 100 17.53 0.58 8.52
CA GLY A 100 16.26 0.75 9.24
C GLY A 100 15.96 -0.39 10.22
N PRO A 101 15.19 -0.13 11.29
CA PRO A 101 14.78 -1.20 12.19
C PRO A 101 13.85 -2.18 11.46
N THR A 102 13.98 -3.47 11.75
CA THR A 102 13.17 -4.52 11.12
C THR A 102 11.69 -4.34 11.47
N LEU A 103 10.80 -4.38 10.47
CA LEU A 103 9.35 -4.38 10.70
C LEU A 103 8.91 -5.71 11.32
N LEU A 104 8.40 -5.66 12.55
CA LEU A 104 7.92 -6.86 13.24
C LEU A 104 6.47 -7.19 12.84
N LYS A 105 5.57 -6.22 13.01
CA LYS A 105 4.12 -6.39 12.76
C LYS A 105 3.44 -5.06 12.43
N VAL A 106 2.20 -5.17 11.96
CA VAL A 106 1.28 -4.04 11.78
C VAL A 106 -0.02 -4.31 12.53
N ARG A 107 -0.65 -3.27 13.05
CA ARG A 107 -1.95 -3.36 13.72
C ARG A 107 -2.89 -2.26 13.25
N LEU A 108 -4.19 -2.55 13.25
CA LEU A 108 -5.23 -1.55 13.04
C LEU A 108 -5.69 -0.98 14.38
N GLU A 109 -5.90 0.33 14.40
CA GLU A 109 -6.46 1.07 15.53
C GLU A 109 -7.67 1.88 15.05
N PRO A 110 -8.90 1.55 15.54
CA PRO A 110 -9.24 0.39 16.36
C PRO A 110 -9.04 -0.94 15.62
N GLY A 111 -8.76 -2.02 16.36
CA GLY A 111 -8.70 -3.39 15.82
C GLY A 111 -10.05 -4.10 15.82
N ARG A 112 -10.97 -3.67 16.69
CA ARG A 112 -12.35 -4.16 16.76
C ARG A 112 -13.26 -3.06 17.31
N SER A 113 -14.46 -2.94 16.75
CA SER A 113 -15.47 -1.99 17.22
C SER A 113 -16.88 -2.57 17.10
N VAL A 114 -17.75 -2.23 18.05
CA VAL A 114 -19.19 -2.28 17.84
C VAL A 114 -19.62 -0.97 17.20
N VAL A 115 -20.31 -1.04 16.08
CA VAL A 115 -20.62 0.11 15.23
C VAL A 115 -22.09 0.16 14.86
N ARG A 116 -22.62 1.34 14.58
CA ARG A 116 -24.00 1.56 14.14
C ARG A 116 -24.10 1.59 12.62
N PHE A 117 -25.31 1.42 12.11
CA PHE A 117 -25.59 1.65 10.68
C PHE A 117 -25.14 3.03 10.25
N ARG A 118 -24.60 3.12 9.02
CA ARG A 118 -24.11 4.35 8.40
C ARG A 118 -22.98 5.05 9.16
N GLN A 119 -22.46 4.44 10.22
CA GLN A 119 -21.35 5.01 10.97
C GLN A 119 -20.11 5.06 10.08
N ARG A 120 -19.42 6.19 10.13
CA ARG A 120 -18.11 6.37 9.52
C ARG A 120 -17.07 6.40 10.61
N LEU A 121 -16.00 5.63 10.44
CA LEU A 121 -14.89 5.60 11.39
C LEU A 121 -13.55 5.54 10.68
N PRO A 122 -12.56 6.36 11.09
CA PRO A 122 -11.21 6.26 10.59
C PRO A 122 -10.48 5.07 11.24
N LEU A 123 -9.70 4.36 10.45
CA LEU A 123 -8.73 3.38 10.91
C LEU A 123 -7.32 3.95 10.76
N LYS A 124 -6.45 3.64 11.71
CA LYS A 124 -5.00 3.86 11.60
C LYS A 124 -4.28 2.54 11.48
N VAL A 125 -3.29 2.47 10.60
CA VAL A 125 -2.36 1.34 10.51
C VAL A 125 -1.07 1.74 11.20
N ILE A 126 -0.76 1.06 12.30
CA ILE A 126 0.46 1.29 13.08
C ILE A 126 1.45 0.17 12.80
N ALA A 127 2.62 0.53 12.29
CA ALA A 127 3.76 -0.36 12.14
C ALA A 127 4.59 -0.36 13.43
N GLU A 128 4.97 -1.54 13.91
CA GLU A 128 5.83 -1.75 15.07
C GLU A 128 7.16 -2.38 14.63
N TYR A 129 8.27 -1.78 15.07
CA TYR A 129 9.61 -2.14 14.63
C TYR A 129 10.45 -2.75 15.77
N ALA A 130 11.53 -3.44 15.41
CA ALA A 130 12.40 -4.17 16.34
C ALA A 130 13.12 -3.27 17.36
N ASP A 131 13.30 -1.99 17.04
CA ASP A 131 13.86 -0.96 17.94
C ASP A 131 12.82 -0.39 18.92
N GLY A 132 11.59 -0.92 18.91
CA GLY A 132 10.47 -0.44 19.72
C GLY A 132 9.76 0.79 19.14
N SER A 133 10.24 1.36 18.03
CA SER A 133 9.59 2.49 17.38
C SER A 133 8.25 2.09 16.78
N LYS A 134 7.33 3.05 16.75
CA LYS A 134 6.00 2.89 16.14
C LYS A 134 5.76 4.01 15.14
N ARG A 135 5.19 3.68 13.98
CA ARG A 135 4.91 4.66 12.93
C ARG A 135 3.50 4.48 12.38
N ASP A 136 2.81 5.60 12.19
CA ASP A 136 1.57 5.62 11.42
C ASP A 136 1.90 5.46 9.93
N VAL A 137 1.50 4.32 9.38
CA VAL A 137 1.72 3.93 7.98
C VAL A 137 0.42 3.87 7.19
N THR A 138 -0.68 4.40 7.74
CA THR A 138 -2.04 4.38 7.14
C THR A 138 -2.02 4.81 5.68
N TRP A 139 -1.30 5.88 5.35
CA TRP A 139 -1.23 6.43 4.00
C TRP A 139 -0.51 5.55 2.98
N LEU A 140 0.35 4.63 3.44
CA LEU A 140 1.05 3.62 2.62
C LEU A 140 0.31 2.29 2.57
N SER A 141 -0.68 2.09 3.43
CA SER A 141 -1.39 0.83 3.52
C SER A 141 -2.40 0.66 2.41
N VAL A 142 -2.61 -0.59 2.02
CA VAL A 142 -3.69 -0.99 1.11
C VAL A 142 -4.79 -1.63 1.94
N PHE A 143 -6.01 -1.10 1.80
CA PHE A 143 -7.20 -1.59 2.50
C PHE A 143 -8.07 -2.45 1.60
N HIS A 144 -8.72 -3.46 2.18
CA HIS A 144 -9.66 -4.33 1.48
C HIS A 144 -10.80 -4.74 2.43
N SER A 145 -12.04 -4.52 2.02
CA SER A 145 -13.20 -5.04 2.74
C SER A 145 -13.55 -6.45 2.25
N ASN A 146 -13.84 -7.38 3.16
CA ASN A 146 -14.32 -8.70 2.77
C ASN A 146 -15.76 -8.68 2.23
N ASP A 147 -16.55 -7.67 2.63
CA ASP A 147 -17.92 -7.46 2.19
C ASP A 147 -18.19 -5.96 2.04
N ALA A 148 -18.13 -5.47 0.80
CA ALA A 148 -18.39 -4.07 0.47
C ALA A 148 -19.86 -3.64 0.63
N GLY A 149 -20.80 -4.60 0.74
CA GLY A 149 -22.20 -4.33 1.06
C GLY A 149 -22.40 -4.03 2.55
N MET A 150 -21.60 -4.66 3.42
CA MET A 150 -21.64 -4.44 4.86
C MET A 150 -20.69 -3.32 5.34
N ALA A 151 -19.51 -3.19 4.74
CA ALA A 151 -18.55 -2.14 5.07
C ALA A 151 -17.70 -1.75 3.86
N GLN A 152 -17.70 -0.47 3.51
CA GLN A 152 -16.80 0.08 2.50
C GLN A 152 -15.60 0.74 3.17
N VAL A 153 -14.43 0.70 2.56
CA VAL A 153 -13.23 1.36 3.06
C VAL A 153 -12.60 2.23 1.98
N THR A 154 -12.29 3.48 2.32
CA THR A 154 -11.56 4.38 1.42
C THR A 154 -10.07 4.06 1.40
N GLU A 155 -9.34 4.54 0.40
CA GLU A 155 -7.88 4.40 0.38
C GLU A 155 -7.16 5.18 1.50
N SER A 156 -7.87 6.09 2.18
CA SER A 156 -7.38 6.82 3.36
C SER A 156 -7.67 6.08 4.67
N GLY A 157 -8.25 4.88 4.63
CA GLY A 157 -8.58 4.09 5.80
C GLY A 157 -9.87 4.48 6.51
N VAL A 158 -10.79 5.18 5.85
CA VAL A 158 -12.10 5.50 6.44
C VAL A 158 -13.10 4.40 6.09
N VAL A 159 -13.61 3.72 7.10
CA VAL A 159 -14.66 2.70 6.96
C VAL A 159 -16.04 3.36 7.04
N THR A 160 -16.95 2.96 6.16
CA THR A 160 -18.36 3.33 6.16
C THR A 160 -19.19 2.07 6.28
N ILE A 161 -19.97 1.97 7.36
CA ILE A 161 -20.81 0.80 7.67
C ILE A 161 -22.13 0.90 6.92
N GLY A 162 -22.59 -0.21 6.36
CA GLY A 162 -23.89 -0.33 5.70
C GLY A 162 -25.05 -0.45 6.69
N ASP A 163 -26.18 -0.93 6.19
CA ASP A 163 -27.45 -1.02 6.92
C ASP A 163 -27.81 -2.48 7.29
N VAL A 164 -26.82 -3.37 7.31
CA VAL A 164 -27.00 -4.82 7.54
C VAL A 164 -26.41 -5.22 8.89
N VAL A 165 -27.22 -5.92 9.70
CA VAL A 165 -26.77 -6.51 10.98
C VAL A 165 -25.80 -7.66 10.71
N GLY A 166 -24.74 -7.76 11.50
CA GLY A 166 -23.80 -8.88 11.41
C GLY A 166 -22.39 -8.51 11.81
N GLN A 167 -21.41 -9.24 11.27
CA GLN A 167 -19.99 -8.98 11.45
C GLN A 167 -19.31 -8.86 10.10
N THR A 168 -18.42 -7.89 9.96
CA THR A 168 -17.63 -7.68 8.73
C THR A 168 -16.19 -7.31 9.09
N SER A 169 -15.28 -7.41 8.13
CA SER A 169 -13.85 -7.23 8.36
C SER A 169 -13.19 -6.39 7.27
N VAL A 170 -12.32 -5.49 7.69
CA VAL A 170 -11.45 -4.71 6.81
C VAL A 170 -10.01 -5.12 7.04
N MET A 171 -9.39 -5.68 6.01
CA MET A 171 -7.97 -5.99 5.98
C MET A 171 -7.16 -4.75 5.63
N ALA A 172 -6.00 -4.57 6.28
CA ALA A 172 -4.97 -3.65 5.85
C ALA A 172 -3.64 -4.38 5.66
N ARG A 173 -2.90 -4.00 4.62
CA ARG A 173 -1.59 -4.55 4.30
C ARG A 173 -0.56 -3.44 4.20
N PHE A 174 0.64 -3.71 4.71
CA PHE A 174 1.79 -2.85 4.60
C PHE A 174 3.07 -3.68 4.64
N HIS A 175 3.87 -3.62 3.57
CA HIS A 175 5.21 -4.21 3.51
C HIS A 175 5.21 -5.72 3.86
N GLY A 176 4.32 -6.48 3.20
CA GLY A 176 4.16 -7.92 3.39
C GLY A 176 3.46 -8.33 4.70
N LYS A 177 3.22 -7.40 5.63
CA LYS A 177 2.44 -7.66 6.86
C LYS A 177 0.97 -7.33 6.64
N VAL A 178 0.11 -8.14 7.25
CA VAL A 178 -1.36 -8.01 7.15
C VAL A 178 -1.94 -7.89 8.55
N THR A 179 -3.00 -7.10 8.70
CA THR A 179 -3.80 -6.97 9.91
C THR A 179 -5.28 -6.77 9.54
N VAL A 180 -6.18 -6.98 10.49
CA VAL A 180 -7.63 -6.97 10.25
C VAL A 180 -8.33 -6.15 11.33
N PHE A 181 -9.25 -5.28 10.90
CA PHE A 181 -10.25 -4.63 11.73
C PHE A 181 -11.55 -5.42 11.67
N GLN A 182 -12.17 -5.67 12.82
CA GLN A 182 -13.48 -6.33 12.91
C GLN A 182 -14.57 -5.34 13.35
N ALA A 183 -15.62 -5.24 12.54
CA ALA A 183 -16.84 -4.51 12.90
C ALA A 183 -17.94 -5.47 13.32
N VAL A 184 -18.57 -5.19 14.46
CA VAL A 184 -19.81 -5.84 14.89
C VAL A 184 -20.94 -4.83 14.76
N ILE A 185 -21.95 -5.16 13.97
CA ILE A 185 -23.10 -4.32 13.67
C ILE A 185 -24.32 -4.96 14.35
N PRO A 186 -24.72 -4.49 15.54
CA PRO A 186 -25.82 -5.10 16.29
C PRO A 186 -27.16 -4.72 15.67
N ARG A 187 -28.20 -5.48 16.05
CA ARG A 187 -29.58 -5.09 15.73
C ARG A 187 -29.88 -3.74 16.40
N PRO A 188 -30.50 -2.77 15.70
CA PRO A 188 -30.95 -1.53 16.32
C PRO A 188 -31.82 -1.80 17.56
N GLY A 189 -31.49 -1.15 18.68
CA GLY A 189 -32.20 -1.32 19.95
C GLY A 189 -31.73 -2.50 20.81
N ALA A 190 -30.79 -3.32 20.36
CA ALA A 190 -30.09 -4.26 21.25
C ALA A 190 -29.14 -3.49 22.17
N ALA A 191 -29.20 -3.75 23.48
CA ALA A 191 -28.20 -3.25 24.42
C ALA A 191 -26.83 -3.84 24.07
N VAL A 192 -25.79 -2.98 24.06
CA VAL A 192 -24.39 -3.34 23.79
C VAL A 192 -23.63 -3.40 25.09
#